data_AF-A0A1Q9P824-F1
#
_entry.id   AF-A0A1Q9P824-F1
#
_cell.length_a   1.000
_cell.length_b   1.000
_cell.length_c   1.000
_cell.angle_alpha   90.00
_cell.angle_beta   90.00
_cell.angle_gamma   90.00
#
_symmetry.space_group_name_H-M   'P 1'
#
loop_
_entity.id
_entity.type
_entity.pdbx_description
1 polymer ?
#
loop_
_entity_poly.entity_id
_entity_poly.type
_entity_poly.pdbx_seq_one_letter_code
_entity_poly.pdbx_strand_id
1 'polypeptide(L)' 'MAVKEGFMLPQHKKASQKLLATGHAVPIDDANREIRKDLGLEELPPTTHSNKKALNQVQEIMKRTGFKELIESENKEGE' A
#
# COMPACT_ATOMS: atom_id res chain seq x y z
N MET A 1 -19.27 8.91 6.79
CA MET A 1 -18.60 8.22 5.64
C MET A 1 -18.59 6.75 5.97
N ALA A 2 -19.01 5.86 5.06
CA ALA A 2 -19.16 4.42 5.34
C ALA A 2 -17.94 3.78 6.05
N VAL A 3 -16.72 4.14 5.64
CA VAL A 3 -15.48 3.68 6.27
C VAL A 3 -15.34 4.10 7.73
N LYS A 4 -15.74 5.32 8.10
CA LYS A 4 -15.71 5.79 9.49
C LYS A 4 -16.68 5.02 10.38
N GLU A 5 -17.77 4.50 9.80
CA GLU A 5 -18.75 3.66 10.48
C GLU A 5 -18.34 2.18 10.53
N GLY A 6 -17.15 1.82 10.03
CA GLY A 6 -16.66 0.44 10.03
C GLY A 6 -17.01 -0.38 8.78
N PHE A 7 -17.62 0.23 7.76
CA PHE A 7 -17.98 -0.44 6.51
C PHE A 7 -16.88 -0.28 5.44
N MET A 8 -15.71 -0.89 5.67
CA MET A 8 -14.64 -0.93 4.66
C MET A 8 -14.58 -2.32 4.01
N LEU A 9 -14.84 -2.41 2.71
CA LEU A 9 -14.76 -3.68 1.98
C LEU A 9 -13.37 -4.33 2.11
N PRO A 10 -13.29 -5.68 2.22
CA PRO A 10 -12.01 -6.38 2.36
C PRO A 10 -10.98 -6.06 1.26
N GLN A 11 -11.44 -5.84 0.02
CA GLN A 11 -10.59 -5.50 -1.11
C GLN A 11 -9.92 -4.12 -0.93
N HIS A 12 -10.63 -3.16 -0.35
CA HIS A 12 -10.08 -1.83 -0.04
C HIS A 12 -9.05 -1.90 1.10
N LYS A 13 -9.31 -2.73 2.13
CA LYS A 13 -8.31 -3.01 3.17
C LYS A 13 -7.06 -3.64 2.58
N LYS A 14 -7.20 -4.66 1.72
CA LYS A 14 -6.08 -5.35 1.09
C LYS A 14 -5.23 -4.40 0.22
N ALA A 15 -5.86 -3.53 -0.57
CA ALA A 15 -5.14 -2.51 -1.33
C ALA A 15 -4.39 -1.53 -0.41
N SER A 16 -5.01 -1.12 0.70
CA SER A 16 -4.39 -0.22 1.68
C SER A 16 -3.25 -0.88 2.46
N GLN A 17 -3.33 -2.19 2.72
CA GLN A 17 -2.26 -2.97 3.32
C GLN A 17 -1.05 -3.07 2.38
N LYS A 18 -1.26 -3.22 1.07
CA LYS A 18 -0.18 -3.15 0.07
C LYS A 18 0.50 -1.78 0.07
N LEU A 19 -0.30 -0.71 0.17
CA LEU A 19 0.20 0.67 0.29
C LEU A 19 1.05 0.83 1.56
N LEU A 20 0.59 0.32 2.71
CA LEU A 20 1.37 0.36 3.95
C LEU A 20 2.71 -0.39 3.83
N ALA A 21 2.69 -1.56 3.19
CA ALA A 21 3.87 -2.41 3.06
C ALA A 21 4.91 -1.87 2.06
N THR A 22 4.46 -1.29 0.95
CA THR A 22 5.33 -1.02 -0.21
C THR A 22 5.29 0.41 -0.71
N GLY A 23 4.41 1.25 -0.19
CA GLY A 23 4.10 2.58 -0.72
C GLY A 23 3.21 2.56 -1.97
N HIS A 24 2.71 1.38 -2.38
CA HIS A 24 1.90 1.22 -3.59
C HIS A 24 0.69 0.33 -3.37
N ALA A 25 -0.47 0.71 -3.90
CA ALA A 25 -1.65 -0.17 -3.93
C ALA A 25 -1.46 -1.38 -4.88
N VAL A 26 -0.60 -1.20 -5.89
CA VAL A 26 -0.14 -2.25 -6.83
C VAL A 26 1.39 -2.27 -6.79
N PRO A 27 1.98 -3.11 -5.93
CA PRO A 27 3.43 -3.28 -5.87
C PRO A 27 3.98 -3.91 -7.15
N ILE A 28 5.23 -3.60 -7.50
CA ILE A 28 5.93 -4.27 -8.60
C ILE A 28 6.12 -5.77 -8.31
N ASP A 29 5.91 -6.61 -9.32
CA ASP A 29 6.12 -8.06 -9.29
C ASP A 29 7.26 -8.48 -10.24
N ASP A 30 7.59 -9.77 -10.24
CA ASP A 30 8.71 -10.31 -11.02
C ASP A 30 8.49 -10.17 -12.53
N ALA A 31 7.25 -10.33 -13.00
CA ALA A 31 6.93 -10.14 -14.42
C ALA A 31 7.20 -8.69 -14.87
N ASN A 32 6.79 -7.70 -14.08
CA ASN A 32 7.05 -6.29 -14.39
C ASN A 32 8.54 -5.92 -14.24
N ARG A 33 9.28 -6.57 -13.33
CA ARG A 33 10.74 -6.40 -13.20
C ARG A 33 11.48 -6.86 -14.45
N GLU A 34 11.12 -8.02 -14.98
CA GLU A 34 11.72 -8.55 -16.22
C GLU A 34 11.37 -7.68 -17.43
N ILE A 35 10.10 -7.26 -17.58
CA ILE A 35 9.71 -6.32 -18.65
C ILE A 35 10.53 -5.03 -18.58
N ARG A 36 10.81 -4.50 -17.39
CA ARG A 36 11.66 -3.31 -17.23
C ARG A 36 13.08 -3.56 -17.73
N LYS A 37 13.68 -4.70 -17.40
CA LYS A 37 15.02 -5.08 -17.90
C LYS A 37 15.05 -5.18 -19.42
N ASP A 38 14.05 -5.82 -20.03
CA ASP A 38 13.94 -5.98 -21.49
C ASP A 38 13.83 -4.63 -22.21
N LEU A 39 13.21 -3.64 -21.55
CA LEU A 39 13.12 -2.26 -22.02
C LEU A 39 14.37 -1.41 -21.71
N GLY A 40 15.41 -1.99 -21.10
CA GLY A 40 16.63 -1.27 -20.70
C GLY A 40 16.46 -0.34 -19.50
N LEU A 41 15.40 -0.54 -18.69
CA LEU A 41 15.12 0.23 -17.48
C LEU A 41 15.67 -0.48 -16.24
N GLU A 42 15.93 0.28 -15.18
CA GLU A 42 16.26 -0.30 -13.86
C GLU A 42 15.13 -1.20 -13.38
N GLU A 43 15.47 -2.40 -12.91
CA GLU A 43 14.51 -3.40 -12.43
C GLU A 43 13.55 -2.83 -11.38
N LEU A 44 14.11 -2.07 -10.42
CA LEU A 44 13.35 -1.31 -9.44
C LEU A 44 13.14 0.12 -9.94
N PRO A 45 11.89 0.62 -10.02
CA PRO A 45 11.67 2.01 -10.36
C PRO A 45 12.16 2.96 -9.24
N PRO A 46 12.48 4.23 -9.55
CA PRO A 46 12.92 5.24 -8.58
C PRO A 46 11.77 5.76 -7.69
N THR A 47 11.02 4.85 -7.07
CA THR A 47 9.90 5.12 -6.15
C THR A 47 10.21 4.59 -4.75
N THR A 48 9.22 4.44 -3.87
CA THR A 48 9.41 3.79 -2.56
C THR A 48 9.93 2.35 -2.66
N HIS A 49 9.84 1.72 -3.85
CA HIS A 49 10.43 0.42 -4.13
C HIS A 49 11.97 0.40 -4.07
N SER A 50 12.64 1.48 -4.48
CA SER A 50 14.11 1.63 -4.42
C SER A 50 14.57 2.56 -3.29
N ASN A 51 13.65 3.34 -2.69
CA ASN A 51 13.97 4.31 -1.65
C ASN A 51 13.30 3.97 -0.30
N LYS A 52 14.07 3.34 0.60
CA LYS A 52 13.62 2.98 1.96
C LYS A 52 13.23 4.18 2.82
N LYS A 53 13.93 5.33 2.67
CA LYS A 53 13.60 6.55 3.42
C LYS A 53 12.22 7.07 3.03
N ALA A 54 11.92 7.10 1.74
CA ALA A 54 10.60 7.49 1.24
C ALA A 54 9.50 6.55 1.72
N LEU A 55 9.74 5.22 1.71
CA LEU A 55 8.79 4.25 2.25
C LEU A 55 8.50 4.51 3.74
N ASN A 56 9.53 4.74 4.55
CA ASN A 56 9.38 5.03 5.98
C ASN A 56 8.57 6.32 6.19
N GLN A 57 8.74 7.34 5.34
CA GLN A 57 7.94 8.57 5.42
C GLN A 57 6.46 8.32 5.13
N VAL A 58 6.14 7.49 4.12
CA VAL A 58 4.76 7.09 3.84
C VAL A 58 4.14 6.36 5.03
N GLN A 59 4.85 5.39 5.60
CA GLN A 59 4.40 4.63 6.76
C GLN A 59 4.17 5.53 7.99
N GLU A 60 5.06 6.49 8.23
CA GLU A 60 4.92 7.45 9.33
C GLU A 60 3.70 8.38 9.13
N ILE A 61 3.43 8.84 7.90
CA ILE A 61 2.22 9.61 7.60
C ILE A 61 0.96 8.77 7.86
N MET A 62 0.95 7.50 7.42
CA MET A 62 -0.20 6.60 7.63
C MET A 62 -0.46 6.35 9.12
N LYS A 63 0.59 6.24 9.93
CA LYS A 63 0.49 6.15 11.38
C LYS A 63 -0.02 7.45 12.01
N ARG A 64 0.57 8.61 11.67
CA ARG A 64 0.20 9.90 12.26
C ARG A 64 -1.23 10.34 11.94
N THR A 65 -1.76 9.90 10.81
CA THR A 65 -3.13 10.22 10.39
C THR A 65 -4.18 9.23 10.91
N GLY A 66 -3.77 8.20 11.66
CA GLY A 66 -4.67 7.15 12.13
C GLY A 66 -5.12 6.17 11.04
N PHE A 67 -4.56 6.29 9.84
CA PHE A 67 -4.97 5.47 8.70
C PHE A 67 -4.51 4.02 8.85
N LYS A 68 -3.34 3.79 9.45
CA LYS A 68 -2.86 2.44 9.75
C LYS A 68 -3.85 1.71 10.65
N GLU A 69 -4.26 2.33 11.74
CA GLU A 69 -5.20 1.79 12.71
C GLU A 69 -6.58 1.53 12.07
N LEU A 70 -7.04 2.45 11.20
CA LEU A 70 -8.29 2.32 10.46
C LEU A 70 -8.35 1.09 9.54
N ILE A 71 -7.23 0.71 8.91
CA ILE A 71 -7.21 -0.44 7.99
C ILE A 71 -6.94 -1.77 8.72
N GLU A 72 -6.37 -1.70 9.92
CA GLU A 72 -6.12 -2.85 10.81
C GLU A 72 -7.34 -3.18 11.69
N SER A 73 -8.26 -2.23 11.93
CA SER A 73 -9.47 -2.47 12.72
C SER A 73 -10.40 -3.50 12.08
N GLU A 74 -11.00 -4.37 12.89
CA GLU A 74 -12.03 -5.30 12.44
C GLU A 74 -13.27 -4.54 11.92
N ASN A 75 -13.89 -5.06 10.85
CA ASN A 75 -15.16 -4.50 10.40
C ASN A 75 -16.25 -4.93 11.39
N LYS A 76 -17.24 -4.06 11.60
CA LYS A 76 -18.54 -4.54 12.07
C LYS A 76 -19.17 -5.29 10.90
N GLU A 77 -19.04 -6.61 10.89
CA GLU A 77 -19.82 -7.45 9.97
C GLU A 77 -21.30 -7.20 10.25
N GLY A 78 -22.09 -7.06 9.18
CA GLY A 78 -23.45 -6.57 9.24
C GLY A 78 -24.34 -7.37 10.20
N GLU A 79 -25.04 -6.64 11.07
CA GLU A 79 -26.37 -7.00 11.56
C GLU A 79 -27.40 -6.88 10.43
#